data_AF-A0A661ACY1-F1
#
_entry.id   AF-A0A661ACY1-F1
#
_cell.length_a   1.000
_cell.length_b   1.000
_cell.length_c   1.000
_cell.angle_alpha   90.00
_cell.angle_beta   90.00
_cell.angle_gamma   90.00
#
_symmetry.space_group_name_H-M   'P 1'
#
loop_
_entity.id
_entity.type
_entity.pdbx_description
1 polymer ?
#
loop_
_entity_poly.entity_id
_entity_poly.type
_entity_poly.pdbx_seq_one_letter_code
_entity_poly.pdbx_strand_id
1 'polypeptide(L)' 'VVRKLMKEKILPGVDLGRFKKEWEKRLLVAVTEKRTREEMEVFVHALKAQAS' A
#
# COMPACT_ATOMS: atom_id res chain seq x y z
N VAL A 1 8.67 -1.55 0.03
CA VAL A 1 7.25 -1.53 0.46
C VAL A 1 6.45 -2.75 -0.02
N VAL A 2 6.10 -2.88 -1.31
CA VAL A 2 5.12 -3.89 -1.79
C VAL A 2 5.44 -5.34 -1.38
N ARG A 3 6.64 -5.83 -1.70
CA ARG A 3 7.06 -7.20 -1.35
C ARG A 3 7.13 -7.45 0.16
N LYS A 4 7.44 -6.42 0.96
CA LYS A 4 7.55 -6.56 2.42
C LYS A 4 6.15 -6.70 3.04
N LEU A 5 5.21 -5.84 2.64
CA LEU A 5 3.82 -5.89 3.12
C LEU A 5 3.06 -7.15 2.70
N MET A 6 3.31 -7.69 1.50
CA MET A 6 2.70 -8.97 1.11
C MET A 6 3.13 -10.14 2.00
N LYS A 7 4.35 -10.14 2.57
CA LYS A 7 4.78 -11.16 3.53
C LYS A 7 4.02 -11.07 4.85
N GLU A 8 3.59 -9.87 5.22
CA GLU A 8 2.76 -9.59 6.40
C GLU A 8 1.26 -9.80 6.13
N LYS A 9 0.90 -10.37 4.97
CA LYS A 9 -0.48 -10.56 4.51
C LYS A 9 -1.27 -9.25 4.37
N ILE A 10 -0.57 -8.13 4.21
CA ILE A 10 -1.16 -6.81 3.93
C ILE A 10 -1.07 -6.55 2.44
N LEU A 11 -2.22 -6.26 1.81
CA LEU A 11 -2.26 -5.83 0.41
C LEU A 11 -1.90 -4.33 0.34
N PRO A 12 -0.71 -3.96 -0.16
CA PRO A 12 -0.21 -2.59 -0.09
C PRO A 12 -0.88 -1.64 -1.08
N GLY A 13 -1.62 -2.17 -2.06
CA GLY A 13 -2.08 -1.44 -3.24
C GLY A 13 -1.41 -1.96 -4.51
N VAL A 14 -1.53 -1.20 -5.60
CA VAL A 14 -1.05 -1.58 -6.92
C VAL A 14 0.14 -0.72 -7.33
N ASP A 15 1.27 -1.37 -7.66
CA ASP A 15 2.46 -0.68 -8.18
C ASP A 15 2.19 -0.11 -9.58
N LEU A 16 2.19 1.22 -9.70
CA LEU A 16 1.86 1.92 -10.93
C LEU A 16 2.98 1.89 -11.97
N GLY A 17 4.23 1.67 -11.55
CA GLY A 17 5.37 1.51 -12.47
C GLY A 17 5.21 0.33 -13.43
N ARG A 18 4.37 -0.65 -13.07
CA ARG A 18 4.00 -1.79 -13.91
C ARG A 18 3.16 -1.40 -15.13
N PHE A 19 2.51 -0.23 -15.13
CA PHE A 19 1.66 0.24 -16.22
C PHE A 19 2.34 1.31 -17.06
N LYS A 20 3.05 2.25 -16.43
CA LYS A 20 3.83 3.28 -17.11
C LYS A 20 5.14 3.53 -16.36
N LYS A 21 6.25 3.54 -17.09
CA LYS A 21 7.58 3.80 -16.53
C LYS A 21 7.67 5.15 -15.80
N GLU A 22 6.93 6.15 -16.29
CA GLU A 22 6.86 7.49 -15.68
C GLU A 22 6.18 7.48 -14.29
N TRP A 23 5.48 6.41 -13.95
CA TRP A 23 4.81 6.20 -12.66
C TRP A 23 5.60 5.28 -11.73
N GLU A 24 6.87 5.01 -12.04
CA GLU A 24 7.78 4.36 -11.11
C GLU A 24 7.76 5.05 -9.74
N LYS A 25 7.89 4.25 -8.69
CA LYS A 25 7.81 4.67 -7.29
C LYS A 25 6.45 5.26 -6.87
N ARG A 26 5.38 5.03 -7.64
CA ARG A 26 3.99 5.37 -7.24
C ARG A 26 3.18 4.11 -6.93
N LEU A 27 2.33 4.21 -5.91
CA LEU A 27 1.48 3.13 -5.44
C LEU A 27 0.03 3.62 -5.44
N LEU A 28 -0.84 2.94 -6.19
CA LEU A 28 -2.28 3.20 -6.14
C LEU A 28 -2.87 2.45 -4.95
N VAL A 29 -3.48 3.20 -4.04
CA VAL A 29 -4.21 2.66 -2.89
C VAL A 29 -5.69 2.91 -3.11
N ALA A 30 -6.50 1.86 -2.92
CA ALA A 30 -7.95 1.96 -2.94
C ALA A 30 -8.50 1.36 -1.64
N VAL A 31 -9.44 2.06 -1.02
CA VAL A 31 -10.16 1.62 0.18
C VAL A 31 -11.65 1.62 -0.12
N THR A 32 -12.41 0.78 0.57
CA THR A 32 -13.87 0.75 0.48
C THR A 32 -14.46 1.25 1.80
N GLU A 33 -15.71 1.70 1.77
CA GLU A 33 -16.48 2.13 2.93
C GLU A 33 -16.68 1.03 3.99
N LYS A 34 -16.35 -0.22 3.65
CA LYS A 34 -16.36 -1.36 4.58
C LYS A 34 -15.21 -1.32 5.60
N ARG A 35 -14.29 -0.36 5.49
CA ARG A 35 -13.12 -0.23 6.37
C ARG A 35 -13.36 0.77 7.48
N THR A 36 -12.98 0.42 8.70
CA THR A 36 -13.01 1.36 9.82
C THR A 36 -11.80 2.28 9.80
N ARG A 37 -11.87 3.35 10.58
CA ARG A 37 -10.74 4.27 10.75
C ARG A 37 -9.52 3.56 11.31
N GLU A 38 -9.71 2.68 12.28
CA GLU A 38 -8.65 1.94 12.96
C GLU A 38 -7.94 1.00 11.99
N GLU A 39 -8.69 0.31 11.12
CA GLU A 39 -8.11 -0.51 10.04
C GLU A 39 -7.26 0.33 9.08
N MET A 40 -7.75 1.53 8.72
CA MET A 40 -7.00 2.45 7.86
C MET A 40 -5.73 2.98 8.54
N GLU A 41 -5.79 3.30 9.83
CA GLU A 41 -4.62 3.73 10.60
C GLU A 41 -3.57 2.62 10.64
N VAL A 42 -3.95 1.37 10.94
CA VAL A 42 -3.03 0.21 10.91
C VAL A 42 -2.36 0.09 9.53
N PHE A 43 -3.13 0.25 8.45
CA PHE A 43 -2.60 0.21 7.10
C PHE A 43 -1.59 1.34 6.83
N VAL A 44 -1.87 2.58 7.26
CA VAL A 44 -0.95 3.71 7.13
C VAL A 44 0.34 3.49 7.93
N HIS A 45 0.23 2.94 9.15
CA HIS A 45 1.39 2.63 9.98
C HIS A 45 2.27 1.56 9.34
N ALA A 46 1.66 0.51 8.79
CA ALA A 46 2.37 -0.52 8.04
C ALA A 46 3.08 0.06 6.81
N LEU A 47 2.46 0.99 6.06
CA LEU A 47 3.12 1.66 4.94
C LEU A 47 4.35 2.48 5.39
N LYS A 48 4.21 3.27 6.47
CA LYS A 48 5.30 4.10 7.02
C LYS A 48 6.48 3.27 7.50
N ALA A 49 6.23 2.16 8.20
CA ALA A 49 7.28 1.27 8.71
C ALA A 49 8.14 0.65 7.59
N GLN A 50 7.64 0.64 6.35
CA GLN A 50 8.31 0.03 5.20
C GLN A 50 8.92 1.07 4.24
N ALA A 51 8.75 2.37 4.52
CA ALA A 51 9.20 3.49 3.69
C ALA A 51 10.64 3.95 3.98
N SER A 52 11.43 3.11 4.65
CA SER A 52 12.86 3.30 4.94
C SER A 52 13.78 2.69 3.88
#